data_AF-A0A259H080-F1
#
_entry.id   AF-A0A259H080-F1
#
_cell.length_a   1.000
_cell.length_b   1.000
_cell.length_c   1.000
_cell.angle_alpha   90.00
_cell.angle_beta   90.00
_cell.angle_gamma   90.00
#
_symmetry.space_group_name_H-M   'P 1'
#
loop_
_entity.id
_entity.type
_entity.pdbx_description
1 polymer ?
#
loop_
_entity_poly.entity_id
_entity_poly.type
_entity_poly.pdbx_seq_one_letter_code
_entity_poly.pdbx_strand_id
1 'polypeptide(L)'
;MESYGTTFSIKRLWTILVVGMVAMFGALLLFGQQIYQQAPPIPEAVKSASGETLFTRTDIETGQNVWQSIGGMEQGSIWGHGSYLAPDWSADWLHREASALLALQSSHPIAGATPAQNEAM
;
A
#
# COMPACT_ATOMS: atom_id res chain seq x y z
N MET A 1 -17.80 -45.92 -20.69
CA MET A 1 -17.25 -45.68 -19.33
C MET A 1 -15.78 -46.10 -19.18
N GLU A 2 -15.25 -47.02 -20.00
CA GLU A 2 -13.81 -47.42 -19.95
C GLU A 2 -12.81 -46.26 -20.15
N SER A 3 -13.17 -45.24 -20.93
CA SER A 3 -12.29 -44.09 -21.23
C SER A 3 -11.98 -43.20 -20.01
N TYR A 4 -12.82 -43.21 -18.97
CA TYR A 4 -12.60 -42.37 -17.78
C TYR A 4 -11.46 -42.93 -16.91
N GLY A 5 -11.35 -44.25 -16.77
CA GLY A 5 -10.31 -44.89 -15.95
C GLY A 5 -8.89 -44.76 -16.52
N THR A 6 -8.77 -44.70 -17.85
CA THR A 6 -7.49 -44.45 -18.55
C THR A 6 -7.13 -42.97 -18.54
N THR A 7 -8.12 -42.08 -18.65
CA THR A 7 -7.89 -40.62 -18.67
C THR A 7 -7.66 -40.04 -17.28
N PHE A 8 -8.37 -40.53 -16.25
CA PHE A 8 -8.33 -40.07 -14.86
C PHE A 8 -7.86 -41.18 -13.90
N SER A 9 -6.75 -41.84 -14.23
CA SER A 9 -6.09 -42.74 -13.27
C SER A 9 -5.63 -41.96 -12.04
N ILE A 10 -5.75 -42.58 -10.85
CA ILE A 10 -5.29 -42.01 -9.56
C ILE A 10 -3.86 -41.48 -9.67
N LYS A 11 -2.95 -42.22 -10.33
CA LYS A 11 -1.56 -41.78 -10.51
C LYS A 11 -1.48 -40.46 -11.28
N ARG A 12 -2.24 -40.33 -12.37
CA ARG A 12 -2.27 -39.11 -13.21
C ARG A 12 -2.90 -37.94 -12.46
N LEU A 13 -3.96 -38.18 -11.68
CA LEU A 13 -4.57 -37.16 -10.81
C LEU A 13 -3.58 -36.64 -9.76
N TRP A 14 -2.84 -37.52 -9.10
CA TRP A 14 -1.79 -37.14 -8.16
C TRP A 14 -0.65 -36.39 -8.85
N THR A 15 -0.24 -36.79 -10.05
CA THR A 15 0.76 -36.03 -10.83
C THR A 15 0.25 -34.62 -11.15
N ILE A 16 -0.99 -34.48 -11.62
CA ILE A 16 -1.59 -33.16 -11.90
C ILE A 16 -1.65 -32.32 -10.62
N LEU A 17 -2.07 -32.89 -9.50
CA LEU A 17 -2.13 -32.20 -8.20
C LEU A 17 -0.75 -31.71 -7.76
N VAL A 18 0.27 -32.58 -7.80
CA VAL A 18 1.64 -32.23 -7.39
C VAL A 18 2.21 -31.15 -8.30
N VAL A 19 2.07 -31.30 -9.62
CA VAL A 19 2.53 -30.29 -10.59
C VAL A 19 1.82 -28.96 -10.38
N GLY A 20 0.49 -28.99 -10.21
CA GLY A 20 -0.30 -27.80 -9.92
C GLY A 20 0.13 -27.12 -8.62
N MET A 21 0.38 -27.90 -7.57
CA MET A 21 0.82 -27.38 -6.29
C MET A 21 2.22 -26.75 -6.38
N VAL A 22 3.17 -27.42 -7.04
CA VAL A 22 4.51 -26.86 -7.29
C VAL A 22 4.42 -25.57 -8.10
N ALA A 23 3.58 -25.51 -9.13
CA ALA A 23 3.38 -24.30 -9.91
C ALA A 23 2.77 -23.15 -9.08
N MET A 24 1.74 -23.43 -8.29
CA MET A 24 1.07 -22.43 -7.44
C MET A 24 1.99 -21.90 -6.34
N PHE A 25 2.66 -22.78 -5.59
CA PHE A 25 3.61 -22.37 -4.57
C PHE A 25 4.84 -21.70 -5.17
N GLY A 26 5.30 -22.17 -6.33
CA GLY A 26 6.37 -21.51 -7.08
C GLY A 26 6.01 -20.07 -7.42
N ALA A 27 4.83 -19.84 -8.01
CA ALA A 27 4.34 -18.49 -8.29
C ALA A 27 4.20 -17.64 -7.01
N LEU A 28 3.62 -18.20 -5.95
CA LEU A 28 3.46 -17.51 -4.66
C LEU A 28 4.80 -17.06 -4.08
N LEU A 29 5.81 -17.94 -4.07
CA LEU A 29 7.15 -17.63 -3.56
C LEU A 29 7.87 -16.59 -4.41
N LEU A 30 7.74 -16.69 -5.74
CA LEU A 30 8.32 -15.72 -6.67
C LEU A 30 7.75 -14.31 -6.44
N PHE A 31 6.44 -14.18 -6.33
CA PHE A 31 5.81 -12.88 -6.05
C PHE A 31 6.07 -12.41 -4.62
N GLY A 32 6.07 -13.31 -3.64
CA GLY A 32 6.44 -12.98 -2.25
C GLY A 32 7.84 -12.39 -2.14
N GLN A 33 8.82 -12.96 -2.87
CA GLN A 33 10.17 -12.41 -2.94
C GLN A 33 10.20 -11.00 -3.56
N GLN A 34 9.44 -10.77 -4.63
CA GLN A 34 9.35 -9.45 -5.26
C GLN A 34 8.75 -8.41 -4.32
N ILE A 35 7.66 -8.75 -3.63
CA ILE A 35 7.03 -7.89 -2.63
C ILE A 35 8.02 -7.53 -1.52
N TYR A 36 8.76 -8.50 -0.98
CA TYR A 36 9.74 -8.25 0.08
C TYR A 36 10.84 -7.26 -0.34
N GLN A 37 11.29 -7.33 -1.59
CA GLN A 37 12.35 -6.47 -2.12
C GLN A 37 11.84 -5.08 -2.54
N GLN A 38 10.59 -5.00 -3.00
CA GLN A 38 10.01 -3.78 -3.60
C GLN A 38 9.04 -3.05 -2.67
N ALA A 39 8.77 -3.59 -1.47
CA ALA A 39 7.96 -2.92 -0.48
C ALA A 39 8.53 -1.51 -0.18
N PRO A 40 7.67 -0.49 -0.04
CA PRO A 40 8.12 0.86 0.31
C PRO A 40 8.97 0.83 1.59
N PRO A 41 10.24 1.26 1.55
CA PRO A 41 11.09 1.24 2.73
C PRO A 41 10.66 2.33 3.71
N ILE A 42 10.61 2.01 5.01
CA ILE A 42 10.44 3.03 6.05
C ILE A 42 11.75 3.83 6.14
N PRO A 43 11.74 5.16 5.99
CA PRO A 43 12.95 5.98 6.04
C PRO A 43 13.49 6.08 7.48
N GLU A 44 14.81 6.25 7.62
CA GLU A 44 15.44 6.49 8.93
C GLU A 44 15.00 7.83 9.55
N ALA A 45 14.86 8.86 8.71
CA ALA A 45 14.38 10.17 9.12
C ALA A 45 13.68 10.88 7.95
N VAL A 46 12.58 11.56 8.27
CA VAL A 46 11.91 12.54 7.40
C VAL A 46 12.36 13.92 7.85
N LYS A 47 12.97 14.69 6.94
CA LYS A 47 13.52 16.01 7.25
C LYS A 47 12.84 17.09 6.42
N SER A 48 12.69 18.27 7.01
CA SER A 48 12.27 19.48 6.28
C SER A 48 13.39 19.97 5.35
N ALA A 49 13.06 20.93 4.48
CA ALA A 49 14.05 21.56 3.60
C ALA A 49 15.16 22.31 4.37
N SER A 50 14.92 22.73 5.62
CA SER A 50 15.92 23.37 6.48
C SER A 50 16.82 22.36 7.22
N GLY A 51 16.55 21.05 7.08
CA GLY A 51 17.29 19.98 7.76
C GLY A 51 16.75 19.60 9.13
N GLU A 52 15.67 20.23 9.58
CA GLU A 52 14.95 19.85 10.80
C GLU A 52 14.36 18.45 10.64
N THR A 53 14.51 17.60 11.66
CA THR A 53 13.94 16.25 11.64
C THR A 53 12.49 16.32 12.10
N LEU A 54 11.56 15.90 11.23
CA LEU A 54 10.12 15.90 11.48
C LEU A 54 9.67 14.57 12.08
N PHE A 55 10.13 13.45 11.52
CA PHE A 55 9.82 12.10 11.99
C PHE A 55 11.05 11.20 11.86
N THR A 56 11.18 10.21 12.74
CA THR A 56 12.17 9.13 12.67
C THR A 56 11.51 7.80 12.31
N ARG A 57 12.30 6.79 11.93
CA ARG A 57 11.83 5.41 11.80
C ARG A 57 11.03 4.96 13.03
N THR A 58 11.58 5.21 14.22
CA THR A 58 10.97 4.82 15.50
C THR A 58 9.60 5.45 15.70
N ASP A 59 9.41 6.71 15.29
CA ASP A 59 8.11 7.38 15.40
C ASP A 59 7.06 6.72 14.51
N ILE A 60 7.44 6.34 13.28
CA ILE A 60 6.56 5.67 12.31
C ILE A 60 6.16 4.27 12.83
N GLU A 61 7.14 3.48 13.28
CA GLU A 61 6.89 2.13 13.81
C GLU A 61 6.07 2.17 15.12
N THR A 62 6.31 3.16 15.97
CA THR A 62 5.51 3.39 17.18
C THR A 62 4.07 3.78 16.82
N GLY A 63 3.87 4.66 15.83
CA GLY A 63 2.55 5.01 15.31
C GLY A 63 1.79 3.79 14.79
N GLN A 64 2.47 2.88 14.07
CA GLN A 64 1.88 1.62 13.62
C GLN A 64 1.43 0.74 14.80
N ASN A 65 2.25 0.63 15.84
CA ASN A 65 1.88 -0.13 17.04
C ASN A 65 0.70 0.50 17.80
N VAL A 66 0.67 1.84 17.88
CA VAL A 66 -0.46 2.56 18.49
C VAL A 66 -1.74 2.36 17.68
N TRP A 67 -1.67 2.43 16.35
CA TRP A 67 -2.84 2.16 15.49
C TRP A 67 -3.39 0.75 15.72
N GLN A 68 -2.52 -0.26 15.79
CA GLN A 68 -2.93 -1.63 16.08
C GLN A 68 -3.55 -1.77 17.48
N SER A 69 -3.02 -1.06 18.48
CA SER A 69 -3.50 -1.19 19.87
C SER A 69 -4.88 -0.55 20.11
N ILE A 70 -5.26 0.46 19.31
CA ILE A 70 -6.58 1.12 19.40
C ILE A 70 -7.66 0.46 18.54
N GLY A 71 -7.38 -0.72 17.96
CA GLY A 71 -8.33 -1.50 17.16
C GLY A 71 -7.98 -1.58 15.67
N GLY A 72 -7.03 -0.78 15.19
CA GLY A 72 -6.45 -0.87 13.86
C GLY A 72 -7.50 -0.88 12.73
N MET A 73 -7.55 -2.00 12.03
CA MET A 73 -8.41 -2.24 10.87
C MET A 73 -9.89 -2.38 11.22
N GLU A 74 -10.25 -2.55 12.50
CA GLU A 74 -11.67 -2.59 12.90
C GLU A 74 -12.26 -1.18 12.99
N GLN A 75 -11.42 -0.17 13.23
CA GLN A 75 -11.88 1.21 13.37
C GLN A 75 -12.12 1.89 12.01
N GLY A 76 -11.30 1.59 11.01
CA GLY A 76 -11.38 2.11 9.64
C GLY A 76 -10.44 1.35 8.73
N SER A 77 -9.98 1.97 7.64
CA SER A 77 -9.05 1.32 6.69
C SER A 77 -7.75 2.10 6.48
N ILE A 78 -6.71 1.36 6.08
CA ILE A 78 -5.43 1.88 5.58
C ILE A 78 -5.12 1.13 4.29
N TRP A 79 -4.77 1.86 3.23
CA TRP A 79 -4.49 1.29 1.90
C TRP A 79 -5.62 0.38 1.38
N GLY A 80 -6.87 0.74 1.69
CA GLY A 80 -8.09 0.02 1.30
C GLY A 80 -8.37 -1.24 2.11
N HIS A 81 -7.56 -1.57 3.12
CA HIS A 81 -7.78 -2.74 3.97
C HIS A 81 -8.28 -2.30 5.35
N GLY A 82 -9.42 -2.85 5.76
CA GLY A 82 -10.00 -2.64 7.08
C GLY A 82 -11.52 -2.54 7.02
N SER A 83 -12.10 -1.82 7.98
CA SER A 83 -13.54 -1.64 8.08
C SER A 83 -14.02 -0.40 7.30
N TYR A 84 -15.33 -0.34 7.09
CA TYR A 84 -15.98 0.73 6.33
C TYR A 84 -16.78 1.70 7.22
N LEU A 85 -16.58 1.65 8.54
CA LEU A 85 -17.28 2.54 9.47
C LEU A 85 -16.64 3.94 9.48
N ALA A 86 -15.33 4.00 9.67
CA ALA A 86 -14.54 5.23 9.52
C ALA A 86 -13.90 5.28 8.11
N PRO A 87 -13.29 6.40 7.69
CA PRO A 87 -12.72 6.51 6.35
C PRO A 87 -11.47 5.63 6.19
N ASP A 88 -10.95 5.58 4.96
CA ASP A 88 -9.57 5.17 4.74
C ASP A 88 -8.64 6.32 5.15
N TRP A 89 -7.83 6.10 6.19
CA TRP A 89 -6.97 7.13 6.76
C TRP A 89 -5.84 7.55 5.81
N SER A 90 -5.38 6.67 4.92
CA SER A 90 -4.36 7.02 3.94
C SER A 90 -4.92 7.96 2.88
N ALA A 91 -6.13 7.67 2.40
CA ALA A 91 -6.81 8.51 1.42
C ALA A 91 -7.25 9.87 2.00
N ASP A 92 -7.85 9.87 3.20
CA ASP A 92 -8.32 11.10 3.86
C ASP A 92 -7.14 12.02 4.21
N TRP A 93 -6.05 11.49 4.78
CA TRP A 93 -4.86 12.28 5.08
C TRP A 93 -4.23 12.86 3.81
N LEU A 94 -4.01 12.03 2.78
CA LEU A 94 -3.41 12.47 1.52
C LEU A 94 -4.24 13.59 0.86
N HIS A 95 -5.57 13.47 0.88
CA HIS A 95 -6.45 14.50 0.33
C HIS A 95 -6.34 15.82 1.10
N ARG A 96 -6.33 15.77 2.43
CA ARG A 96 -6.21 16.96 3.29
C ARG A 96 -4.86 17.63 3.12
N GLU A 97 -3.78 16.85 3.08
CA GLU A 97 -2.42 17.36 2.87
C GLU A 97 -2.29 18.03 1.49
N ALA A 98 -2.73 17.37 0.42
CA ALA A 98 -2.71 17.94 -0.93
C ALA A 98 -3.52 19.24 -1.03
N SER A 99 -4.71 19.27 -0.42
CA SER A 99 -5.55 20.47 -0.39
C SER A 99 -4.91 21.61 0.40
N ALA A 100 -4.27 21.30 1.53
CA ALA A 100 -3.54 22.29 2.32
C ALA A 100 -2.32 22.85 1.58
N LEU A 101 -1.57 21.99 0.89
CA LEU A 101 -0.44 22.40 0.05
C LEU A 101 -0.88 23.32 -1.09
N LEU A 102 -1.97 23.00 -1.78
CA LEU A 102 -2.55 23.84 -2.82
C LEU A 102 -2.99 25.22 -2.27
N ALA A 103 -3.63 25.25 -1.09
CA ALA A 103 -4.01 26.50 -0.44
C ALA A 103 -2.79 27.37 -0.06
N LEU A 104 -1.70 26.75 0.42
CA LEU A 104 -0.44 27.44 0.72
C LEU A 104 0.23 28.00 -0.54
N GLN A 105 0.18 27.26 -1.66
CA GLN A 105 0.75 27.70 -2.94
C GLN A 105 -0.07 28.84 -3.56
N SER A 106 -1.40 28.71 -3.61
CA SER A 106 -2.30 29.73 -4.17
C SER A 106 -2.31 31.04 -3.36
N SER A 107 -2.07 30.99 -2.05
CA SER A 107 -1.91 32.18 -1.22
C SER A 107 -0.60 32.94 -1.44
N HIS A 108 0.37 32.34 -2.16
CA HIS A 108 1.59 32.99 -2.63
C HIS A 108 1.59 33.10 -4.17
N PRO A 109 0.74 33.95 -4.77
CA PRO A 109 0.72 34.11 -6.23
C PRO A 109 2.10 34.55 -6.71
N ILE A 110 2.65 33.80 -7.67
CA ILE A 110 3.94 34.15 -8.28
C ILE A 110 3.77 35.52 -8.94
N ALA A 111 4.61 36.47 -8.56
CA ALA A 111 4.61 37.80 -9.15
C ALA A 111 4.82 37.68 -10.69
N GLY A 112 3.77 37.99 -11.45
CA GLY A 112 3.78 37.90 -12.92
C GLY A 112 3.05 36.70 -13.53
N ALA A 113 2.52 35.76 -12.75
CA ALA A 113 1.68 34.67 -13.27
C ALA A 113 0.24 35.14 -13.54
N THR A 114 -0.31 34.72 -14.67
CA THR A 114 -1.70 34.98 -15.05
C THR A 114 -2.69 34.17 -14.19
N PRO A 115 -3.95 34.61 -14.03
CA PRO A 115 -4.96 33.85 -13.28
C PRO A 115 -5.11 32.40 -13.77
N ALA A 116 -5.07 32.16 -15.08
CA ALA A 116 -5.13 30.83 -15.67
C ALA A 116 -3.92 29.94 -15.31
N GLN A 117 -2.74 30.53 -15.11
CA GLN A 117 -1.55 29.79 -14.66
C GLN A 117 -1.60 29.45 -13.17
N ASN A 118 -2.25 30.30 -12.36
CA ASN A 118 -2.48 30.03 -10.95
C ASN A 118 -3.61 29.01 -10.72
N GLU A 119 -4.56 28.89 -11.66
CA GLU A 119 -5.66 27.90 -11.62
C GLU A 119 -5.29 26.54 -12.24
N ALA A 120 -4.25 26.47 -13.08
CA ALA A 120 -3.79 25.25 -13.72
C ALA A 120 -2.73 24.47 -12.91
N MET A 121 -2.33 24.98 -11.75
CA MET A 121 -1.43 24.34 -10.77
C MET A 121 -2.22 23.84 -9.58
#